data_AF-A0A8H9GPE4-F1
#
_entry.id   AF-A0A8H9GPE4-F1
#
_cell.length_a   1.000
_cell.length_b   1.000
_cell.length_c   1.000
_cell.angle_alpha   90.00
_cell.angle_beta   90.00
_cell.angle_gamma   90.00
#
_symmetry.space_group_name_H-M   'P 1'
#
loop_
_entity.id
_entity.type
_entity.pdbx_description
1 polymer ?
#
loop_
_entity_poly.entity_id
_entity_poly.type
_entity_poly.pdbx_seq_one_letter_code
_entity_poly.pdbx_strand_id
1 'polypeptide(L)'
;MSIFDQAKHDVERARFLGDVRDLLSILRRQPNELLPFDWVRHLSPDGEHQRGLETIEVDHIIGSVDRYREFDRHYLPKEAHLDERWIGVRAAQLQGKELPPIQVYKVGDLYFVKDGNHRVSVARRQGQKFIDAYVIELHVTVPPEEGDTLKDLIIKGEYAQFLKATNLDTLVPNHHPIRFTTPGRYEKLLEHIRTRQYFLDRKPDRAGLPPVTWEEAVESWYRRLYCRIVENIDLHDVMSRFPGRTEADLYLWIMDHRYFLTQKYGHDVGSEEATMDFRAQHSPPLYKRLGQRMKLVLRGKINPAM
;
A
#
# COMPACT_ATOMS: atom_id res chain seq x y z
N MET A 1 32.00 -28.81 21.06
CA MET A 1 30.57 -28.78 20.68
C MET A 1 30.51 -29.18 19.21
N SER A 2 29.72 -30.19 18.84
CA SER A 2 29.59 -30.60 17.43
C SER A 2 28.94 -29.47 16.62
N ILE A 3 29.23 -29.39 15.31
CA ILE A 3 28.57 -28.44 14.40
C ILE A 3 27.03 -28.60 14.48
N PHE A 4 26.57 -29.84 14.64
CA PHE A 4 25.14 -30.15 14.80
C PHE A 4 24.57 -29.65 16.13
N ASP A 5 25.31 -29.76 17.22
CA ASP A 5 24.89 -29.24 18.54
C ASP A 5 24.79 -27.71 18.51
N GLN A 6 25.73 -27.06 17.82
CA GLN A 6 25.72 -25.61 17.61
C GLN A 6 24.50 -25.18 16.79
N ALA A 7 24.24 -25.86 15.66
CA ALA A 7 23.09 -25.57 14.82
C ALA A 7 21.76 -25.79 15.56
N LYS A 8 21.67 -26.81 16.42
CA LYS A 8 20.49 -27.08 17.25
C LYS A 8 20.23 -25.96 18.27
N HIS A 9 21.26 -25.56 19.02
CA HIS A 9 21.13 -24.42 19.95
C HIS A 9 20.73 -23.11 19.25
N ASP A 10 21.24 -22.87 18.03
CA ASP A 10 20.90 -21.69 17.26
C ASP A 10 19.41 -21.65 16.88
N VAL A 11 18.81 -22.80 16.52
CA VAL A 11 17.37 -22.92 16.24
C VAL A 11 16.53 -22.69 17.47
N GLU A 12 16.86 -23.33 18.59
CA GLU A 12 16.09 -23.21 19.84
C GLU A 12 16.02 -21.74 20.29
N ARG A 13 17.14 -21.00 20.15
CA ARG A 13 17.17 -19.56 20.38
C ARG A 13 16.33 -18.77 19.39
N ALA A 14 16.35 -19.14 18.10
CA ALA A 14 15.57 -18.48 17.07
C ALA A 14 14.05 -18.64 17.33
N ARG A 15 13.60 -19.84 17.71
CA ARG A 15 12.20 -20.09 18.06
C ARG A 15 11.79 -19.34 19.32
N PHE A 16 12.57 -19.41 20.39
CA PHE A 16 12.25 -18.70 21.63
C PHE A 16 12.05 -17.19 21.40
N LEU A 17 12.89 -16.58 20.54
CA LEU A 17 12.70 -15.18 20.13
C LEU A 17 11.43 -14.97 19.30
N GLY A 18 11.09 -15.91 18.42
CA GLY A 18 9.82 -15.93 17.70
C GLY A 18 8.62 -15.95 18.64
N ASP A 19 8.61 -16.84 19.62
CA ASP A 19 7.53 -16.99 20.62
C ASP A 19 7.34 -15.70 21.45
N VAL A 20 8.44 -15.10 21.91
CA VAL A 20 8.40 -13.81 22.64
C VAL A 20 7.81 -12.71 21.75
N ARG A 21 8.16 -12.70 20.46
CA ARG A 21 7.66 -11.70 19.50
C ARG A 21 6.18 -11.90 19.17
N ASP A 22 5.73 -13.14 19.02
CA ASP A 22 4.31 -13.47 18.83
C ASP A 22 3.48 -13.04 20.06
N LEU A 23 3.99 -13.24 21.28
CA LEU A 23 3.33 -12.75 22.49
C LEU A 23 3.24 -11.21 22.50
N LEU A 24 4.35 -10.53 22.16
CA LEU A 24 4.39 -9.06 22.08
C LEU A 24 3.50 -8.51 20.97
N SER A 25 3.33 -9.22 19.86
CA SER A 25 2.47 -8.77 18.75
C SER A 25 1.00 -8.86 19.09
N ILE A 26 0.57 -9.88 19.85
CA ILE A 26 -0.79 -9.98 20.40
C ILE A 26 -1.08 -8.79 21.30
N LEU A 27 -0.15 -8.46 22.20
CA LEU A 27 -0.27 -7.29 23.09
C LEU A 27 -0.36 -5.97 22.30
N ARG A 28 0.45 -5.82 21.24
CA ARG A 28 0.48 -4.63 20.37
C ARG A 28 -0.60 -4.61 19.30
N ARG A 29 -1.40 -5.68 19.16
CA ARG A 29 -2.37 -5.89 18.07
C ARG A 29 -1.78 -5.62 16.68
N GLN A 30 -0.57 -6.11 16.44
CA GLN A 30 0.09 -6.04 15.14
C GLN A 30 0.14 -7.42 14.48
N PRO A 31 -0.03 -7.54 13.16
CA PRO A 31 0.26 -8.78 12.45
C PRO A 31 1.74 -9.14 12.66
N ASN A 32 2.02 -10.42 12.94
CA ASN A 32 3.38 -10.95 13.09
C ASN A 32 3.65 -12.10 12.12
N GLU A 33 3.01 -12.06 10.95
CA GLU A 33 3.18 -13.01 9.87
C GLU A 33 3.90 -12.32 8.71
N LEU A 34 4.56 -13.13 7.87
CA LEU A 34 5.09 -12.65 6.60
C LEU A 34 3.96 -12.19 5.68
N LEU A 35 4.26 -11.25 4.77
CA LEU A 35 3.28 -10.87 3.76
C LEU A 35 2.99 -12.06 2.82
N PRO A 36 1.72 -12.48 2.68
CA PRO A 36 1.35 -13.48 1.70
C PRO A 36 1.54 -12.92 0.28
N PHE A 37 2.22 -13.67 -0.58
CA PHE A 37 2.41 -13.26 -1.98
C PHE A 37 1.08 -13.09 -2.73
N ASP A 38 0.03 -13.83 -2.37
CA ASP A 38 -1.29 -13.67 -2.99
C ASP A 38 -1.84 -12.25 -2.90
N TRP A 39 -1.39 -11.45 -1.93
CA TRP A 39 -1.78 -10.05 -1.82
C TRP A 39 -1.22 -9.19 -2.97
N VAL A 40 -0.11 -9.60 -3.58
CA VAL A 40 0.48 -8.94 -4.76
C VAL A 40 -0.49 -8.95 -5.94
N ARG A 41 -1.40 -9.95 -6.03
CA ARG A 41 -2.43 -9.97 -7.08
C ARG A 41 -3.32 -8.74 -7.07
N HIS A 42 -3.50 -8.11 -5.89
CA HIS A 42 -4.27 -6.88 -5.80
C HIS A 42 -3.58 -5.70 -6.47
N LEU A 43 -2.24 -5.70 -6.58
CA LEU A 43 -1.49 -4.63 -7.25
C LEU A 43 -1.65 -4.64 -8.77
N SER A 44 -2.37 -5.62 -9.33
CA SER A 44 -2.63 -5.74 -10.77
C SER A 44 -1.35 -5.73 -11.61
N PRO A 45 -0.43 -6.71 -11.41
CA PRO A 45 0.83 -6.75 -12.15
C PRO A 45 0.58 -6.88 -13.66
N ASP A 46 1.32 -6.09 -14.45
CA ASP A 46 1.17 -6.01 -15.91
C ASP A 46 2.05 -7.01 -16.67
N GLY A 47 2.98 -7.68 -15.97
CA GLY A 47 3.84 -8.71 -16.56
C GLY A 47 4.92 -9.23 -15.61
N GLU A 48 5.61 -10.29 -16.04
CA GLU A 48 6.74 -10.89 -15.33
C GLU A 48 8.01 -10.81 -16.17
N HIS A 49 9.15 -10.54 -15.54
CA HIS A 49 10.46 -10.49 -16.18
C HIS A 49 11.49 -11.32 -15.42
N GLN A 50 12.17 -12.22 -16.12
CA GLN A 50 13.24 -13.05 -15.55
C GLN A 50 14.52 -12.22 -15.47
N ARG A 51 14.93 -11.84 -14.26
CA ARG A 51 16.15 -11.05 -14.01
C ARG A 51 17.39 -11.93 -13.89
N GLY A 52 17.21 -13.20 -13.55
CA GLY A 52 18.31 -14.16 -13.38
C GLY A 52 18.90 -14.10 -11.97
N LEU A 53 20.19 -14.42 -11.84
CA LEU A 53 20.90 -14.48 -10.56
C LEU A 53 21.34 -13.08 -10.13
N GLU A 54 20.87 -12.62 -8.97
CA GLU A 54 21.24 -11.33 -8.36
C GLU A 54 21.54 -11.53 -6.87
N THR A 55 22.45 -10.71 -6.33
CA THR A 55 22.69 -10.61 -4.88
C THR A 55 21.77 -9.53 -4.30
N ILE A 56 20.88 -9.91 -3.39
CA ILE A 56 19.81 -9.05 -2.87
C ILE A 56 19.95 -8.80 -1.36
N GLU A 57 19.39 -7.68 -0.88
CA GLU A 57 19.35 -7.38 0.55
C GLU A 57 18.33 -8.25 1.28
N VAL A 58 18.77 -8.88 2.37
CA VAL A 58 17.94 -9.78 3.16
C VAL A 58 16.79 -9.02 3.84
N ASP A 59 17.01 -7.76 4.19
CA ASP A 59 16.00 -6.93 4.86
C ASP A 59 14.82 -6.56 3.94
N HIS A 60 15.04 -6.50 2.62
CA HIS A 60 13.98 -6.31 1.62
C HIS A 60 13.14 -7.57 1.36
N ILE A 61 13.48 -8.71 1.97
CA ILE A 61 12.68 -9.93 1.88
C ILE A 61 11.59 -9.89 2.95
N ILE A 62 10.35 -9.62 2.55
CA ILE A 62 9.24 -9.31 3.47
C ILE A 62 8.11 -10.35 3.49
N GLY A 63 8.13 -11.30 2.56
CA GLY A 63 6.98 -12.16 2.31
C GLY A 63 7.33 -13.52 1.70
N SER A 64 6.40 -14.46 1.76
CA SER A 64 6.57 -15.77 1.10
C SER A 64 5.37 -16.11 0.24
N VAL A 65 5.61 -16.89 -0.82
CA VAL A 65 4.57 -17.46 -1.67
C VAL A 65 3.69 -18.42 -0.88
N ASP A 66 4.27 -19.48 -0.32
CA ASP A 66 3.47 -20.54 0.32
C ASP A 66 3.64 -20.62 1.84
N ARG A 67 4.78 -20.17 2.39
CA ARG A 67 5.20 -20.50 3.77
C ARG A 67 5.06 -19.31 4.73
N TYR A 68 4.18 -18.36 4.41
CA TYR A 68 4.05 -17.10 5.13
C TYR A 68 3.54 -17.26 6.59
N ARG A 69 2.88 -18.39 6.91
CA ARG A 69 2.40 -18.71 8.27
C ARG A 69 3.42 -19.44 9.13
N GLU A 70 4.41 -20.08 8.51
CA GLU A 70 5.41 -20.89 9.20
C GLU A 70 6.51 -20.04 9.86
N PHE A 71 6.60 -18.77 9.45
CA PHE A 71 7.59 -17.81 9.93
C PHE A 71 6.92 -16.53 10.45
N ASP A 72 7.57 -15.87 11.41
CA ASP A 72 7.16 -14.54 11.84
C ASP A 72 7.58 -13.46 10.83
N ARG A 73 7.12 -12.22 11.03
CA ARG A 73 7.47 -11.08 10.16
C ARG A 73 8.97 -10.80 10.04
N HIS A 74 9.81 -11.38 10.90
CA HIS A 74 11.26 -11.27 10.87
C HIS A 74 11.93 -12.57 10.38
N TYR A 75 11.17 -13.45 9.71
CA TYR A 75 11.62 -14.76 9.22
C TYR A 75 12.10 -15.73 10.31
N LEU A 76 11.65 -15.59 11.56
CA LEU A 76 11.92 -16.58 12.61
C LEU A 76 10.92 -17.74 12.51
N PRO A 77 11.37 -19.00 12.61
CA PRO A 77 10.48 -20.16 12.53
C PRO A 77 9.54 -20.21 13.74
N LYS A 78 8.26 -20.49 13.50
CA LYS A 78 7.24 -20.63 14.55
C LYS A 78 7.06 -22.06 15.04
N GLU A 79 7.27 -23.03 14.15
CA GLU A 79 6.96 -24.42 14.44
C GLU A 79 8.20 -25.30 14.60
N ALA A 80 8.13 -26.29 15.49
CA ALA A 80 9.26 -27.17 15.80
C ALA A 80 9.63 -28.14 14.67
N HIS A 81 8.69 -28.46 13.78
CA HIS A 81 8.95 -29.35 12.64
C HIS A 81 9.88 -28.71 11.58
N LEU A 82 10.12 -27.40 11.66
CA LEU A 82 10.99 -26.64 10.76
C LEU A 82 12.48 -26.78 11.10
N ASP A 83 12.78 -27.37 12.25
CA ASP A 83 14.12 -27.44 12.83
C ASP A 83 15.08 -28.26 12.00
N GLU A 84 14.69 -29.46 11.56
CA GLU A 84 15.63 -30.38 10.92
C GLU A 84 16.25 -29.74 9.66
N ARG A 85 15.41 -29.10 8.84
CA ARG A 85 15.87 -28.42 7.63
C ARG A 85 16.65 -27.15 7.96
N TRP A 86 16.28 -26.41 9.00
CA TRP A 86 17.04 -25.23 9.46
C TRP A 86 18.42 -25.62 9.98
N ILE A 87 18.49 -26.65 10.83
CA ILE A 87 19.73 -27.25 11.36
C ILE A 87 20.62 -27.70 10.20
N GLY A 88 20.05 -28.38 9.21
CA GLY A 88 20.80 -28.81 8.02
C GLY A 88 21.43 -27.65 7.26
N VAL A 89 20.66 -26.58 7.01
CA VAL A 89 21.17 -25.36 6.35
C VAL A 89 22.26 -24.70 7.18
N ARG A 90 22.04 -24.55 8.49
CA ARG A 90 23.01 -23.92 9.39
C ARG A 90 24.29 -24.75 9.50
N ALA A 91 24.19 -26.07 9.60
CA ALA A 91 25.33 -26.97 9.64
C ALA A 91 26.15 -26.90 8.35
N ALA A 92 25.48 -26.85 7.18
CA ALA A 92 26.16 -26.66 5.90
C ALA A 92 26.91 -25.32 5.82
N GLN A 93 26.31 -24.23 6.31
CA GLN A 93 26.96 -22.93 6.39
C GLN A 93 28.18 -22.94 7.32
N LEU A 94 28.07 -23.55 8.51
CA LEU A 94 29.19 -23.69 9.46
C LEU A 94 30.32 -24.56 8.91
N GLN A 95 30.01 -25.50 8.01
CA GLN A 95 31.01 -26.30 7.27
C GLN A 95 31.66 -25.54 6.11
N GLY A 96 31.28 -24.28 5.86
CA GLY A 96 31.79 -23.50 4.73
C GLY A 96 31.30 -23.97 3.37
N LYS A 97 30.20 -24.75 3.32
CA LYS A 97 29.59 -25.16 2.04
C LYS A 97 28.85 -23.99 1.43
N GLU A 98 29.06 -23.78 0.13
CA GLU A 98 28.23 -22.86 -0.64
C GLU A 98 26.80 -23.38 -0.68
N LEU A 99 25.87 -22.53 -0.23
CA LEU A 99 24.45 -22.82 -0.30
C LEU A 99 23.93 -22.42 -1.67
N PRO A 100 23.00 -23.19 -2.27
CA PRO A 100 22.40 -22.78 -3.52
C PRO A 100 21.69 -21.42 -3.36
N PRO A 101 21.53 -20.64 -4.45
CA PRO A 101 20.72 -19.42 -4.43
C PRO A 101 19.25 -19.70 -4.07
N ILE A 102 18.58 -18.73 -3.47
CA ILE A 102 17.13 -18.78 -3.23
C ILE A 102 16.36 -18.43 -4.51
N GLN A 103 15.03 -18.57 -4.51
CA GLN A 103 14.19 -18.06 -5.60
C GLN A 103 13.17 -17.07 -5.03
N VAL A 104 13.05 -15.90 -5.67
CA VAL A 104 12.18 -14.82 -5.19
C VAL A 104 11.39 -14.18 -6.33
N TYR A 105 10.19 -13.71 -6.02
CA TYR A 105 9.52 -12.68 -6.80
C TYR A 105 9.92 -11.30 -6.27
N LYS A 106 10.20 -10.36 -7.17
CA LYS A 106 10.47 -8.94 -6.85
C LYS A 106 9.26 -8.10 -7.24
N VAL A 107 8.78 -7.24 -6.35
CA VAL A 107 7.67 -6.32 -6.59
C VAL A 107 8.06 -4.94 -6.06
N GLY A 108 8.31 -3.98 -6.96
CA GLY A 108 9.00 -2.75 -6.57
C GLY A 108 10.41 -3.09 -6.06
N ASP A 109 10.72 -2.70 -4.83
CA ASP A 109 11.99 -3.00 -4.16
C ASP A 109 11.91 -4.16 -3.16
N LEU A 110 10.74 -4.79 -3.06
CA LEU A 110 10.44 -5.81 -2.05
C LEU A 110 10.48 -7.22 -2.66
N TYR A 111 10.91 -8.20 -1.86
CA TYR A 111 11.08 -9.58 -2.30
C TYR A 111 10.16 -10.54 -1.55
N PHE A 112 9.62 -11.50 -2.30
CA PHE A 112 8.78 -12.58 -1.82
C PHE A 112 9.42 -13.93 -2.12
N VAL A 113 9.69 -14.74 -1.10
CA VAL A 113 10.37 -16.03 -1.26
C VAL A 113 9.44 -17.06 -1.86
N LYS A 114 9.82 -17.52 -3.06
CA LYS A 114 9.24 -18.67 -3.77
C LYS A 114 9.87 -19.97 -3.28
N ASP A 115 11.19 -20.01 -3.17
CA ASP A 115 11.92 -21.14 -2.57
C ASP A 115 13.12 -20.66 -1.73
N GLY A 116 13.43 -21.38 -0.65
CA GLY A 116 14.58 -21.08 0.21
C GLY A 116 14.28 -20.37 1.53
N ASN A 117 13.04 -20.43 2.04
CA ASN A 117 12.64 -19.77 3.29
C ASN A 117 13.57 -20.03 4.49
N HIS A 118 14.03 -21.27 4.71
CA HIS A 118 14.98 -21.57 5.80
C HIS A 118 16.35 -20.89 5.61
N ARG A 119 16.82 -20.74 4.36
CA ARG A 119 18.09 -20.05 4.07
C ARG A 119 17.97 -18.56 4.42
N VAL A 120 16.85 -17.93 4.08
CA VAL A 120 16.55 -16.54 4.47
C VAL A 120 16.47 -16.41 5.99
N SER A 121 15.79 -17.34 6.67
CA SER A 121 15.70 -17.37 8.14
C SER A 121 17.07 -17.45 8.81
N VAL A 122 17.93 -18.36 8.34
CA VAL A 122 19.32 -18.48 8.81
C VAL A 122 20.09 -17.20 8.53
N ALA A 123 20.02 -16.65 7.31
CA ALA A 123 20.71 -15.42 6.91
C ALA A 123 20.33 -14.24 7.82
N ARG A 124 19.02 -13.99 8.02
CA ARG A 124 18.53 -12.96 8.94
C ARG A 124 19.03 -13.18 10.36
N ARG A 125 18.97 -14.42 10.86
CA ARG A 125 19.39 -14.73 12.24
C ARG A 125 20.86 -14.44 12.48
N GLN A 126 21.70 -14.65 11.47
CA GLN A 126 23.14 -14.39 11.53
C GLN A 126 23.51 -12.93 11.23
N GLY A 127 22.53 -12.06 10.93
CA GLY A 127 22.80 -10.69 10.53
C GLY A 127 23.49 -10.57 9.17
N GLN A 128 23.33 -11.58 8.31
CA GLN A 128 23.82 -11.53 6.94
C GLN A 128 23.02 -10.50 6.16
N LYS A 129 23.71 -9.54 5.54
CA LYS A 129 23.08 -8.40 4.83
C LYS A 129 22.57 -8.77 3.45
N PHE A 130 23.28 -9.66 2.75
CA PHE A 130 23.03 -9.99 1.35
C PHE A 130 22.91 -11.49 1.14
N ILE A 131 22.06 -11.93 0.21
CA ILE A 131 21.90 -13.34 -0.18
C ILE A 131 21.72 -13.44 -1.69
N ASP A 132 22.26 -14.50 -2.30
CA ASP A 132 22.10 -14.74 -3.73
C ASP A 132 20.73 -15.36 -4.04
N ALA A 133 20.07 -14.82 -5.06
CA ALA A 133 18.71 -15.18 -5.44
C ALA A 133 18.53 -15.21 -6.96
N TYR A 134 17.75 -16.17 -7.45
CA TYR A 134 17.12 -16.07 -8.76
C TYR A 134 15.87 -15.19 -8.65
N VAL A 135 15.86 -14.07 -9.37
CA VAL A 135 14.85 -13.02 -9.26
C VAL A 135 13.89 -13.05 -10.45
N ILE A 136 12.59 -13.11 -10.15
CA ILE A 136 11.50 -12.92 -11.12
C ILE A 136 10.78 -11.61 -10.76
N GLU A 137 10.94 -10.58 -11.58
CA GLU A 137 10.36 -9.26 -11.32
C GLU A 137 8.94 -9.16 -11.85
N LEU A 138 8.00 -8.74 -11.00
CA LEU A 138 6.63 -8.43 -11.36
C LEU A 138 6.49 -6.93 -11.53
N HIS A 139 6.11 -6.51 -12.73
CA HIS A 139 5.90 -5.10 -13.02
C HIS A 139 4.55 -4.65 -12.48
N VAL A 140 4.54 -3.63 -11.62
CA VAL A 140 3.33 -3.03 -11.05
C VAL A 140 3.39 -1.52 -11.25
N THR A 141 2.26 -0.90 -11.59
CA THR A 141 2.18 0.56 -11.80
C THR A 141 2.43 1.32 -10.50
N VAL A 142 1.93 0.80 -9.37
CA VAL A 142 2.07 1.41 -8.05
C VAL A 142 2.75 0.38 -7.13
N PRO A 143 4.04 0.56 -6.80
CA PRO A 143 4.78 -0.43 -6.03
C PRO A 143 4.34 -0.48 -4.55
N PRO A 144 4.44 -1.66 -3.92
CA PRO A 144 4.26 -1.79 -2.49
C PRO A 144 5.41 -1.11 -1.74
N GLU A 145 5.15 -0.69 -0.51
CA GLU A 145 6.14 -0.15 0.43
C GLU A 145 6.25 -1.08 1.64
N GLU A 146 7.38 -1.01 2.35
CA GLU A 146 7.56 -1.78 3.58
C GLU A 146 6.52 -1.35 4.63
N GLY A 147 5.82 -2.34 5.22
CA GLY A 147 4.77 -2.10 6.21
C GLY A 147 3.38 -1.83 5.62
N ASP A 148 3.22 -1.89 4.29
CA ASP A 148 1.90 -1.91 3.67
C ASP A 148 1.05 -3.06 4.19
N THR A 149 -0.20 -2.76 4.52
CA THR A 149 -1.20 -3.76 4.87
C THR A 149 -1.92 -4.27 3.63
N LEU A 150 -2.64 -5.40 3.71
CA LEU A 150 -3.52 -5.87 2.63
C LEU A 150 -4.44 -4.77 2.11
N LYS A 151 -4.98 -3.96 3.02
CA LYS A 151 -5.82 -2.83 2.67
C LYS A 151 -5.07 -1.81 1.81
N ASP A 152 -3.81 -1.50 2.15
CA ASP A 152 -3.00 -0.54 1.40
C ASP A 152 -2.67 -1.09 0.01
N LEU A 153 -2.37 -2.39 -0.11
CA LEU A 153 -2.14 -3.07 -1.40
C LEU A 153 -3.39 -3.07 -2.29
N ILE A 154 -4.58 -3.29 -1.72
CA ILE A 154 -5.85 -3.18 -2.46
C ILE A 154 -6.05 -1.75 -2.99
N ILE A 155 -5.82 -0.73 -2.16
CA ILE A 155 -5.96 0.68 -2.57
C ILE A 155 -4.95 1.03 -3.68
N LYS A 156 -3.69 0.61 -3.56
CA LYS A 156 -2.66 0.80 -4.59
C LYS A 156 -3.04 0.12 -5.91
N GLY A 157 -3.61 -1.08 -5.83
CA GLY A 157 -4.18 -1.80 -6.96
C GLY A 157 -5.30 -1.06 -7.68
N GLU A 158 -6.30 -0.59 -6.92
CA GLU A 158 -7.39 0.22 -7.47
C GLU A 158 -6.86 1.51 -8.10
N TYR A 159 -5.82 2.12 -7.52
CA TYR A 159 -5.20 3.30 -8.10
C TYR A 159 -4.51 3.01 -9.43
N ALA A 160 -3.75 1.91 -9.51
CA ALA A 160 -3.12 1.47 -10.75
C ALA A 160 -4.17 1.24 -11.86
N GLN A 161 -5.27 0.57 -11.53
CA GLN A 161 -6.39 0.37 -12.47
C GLN A 161 -7.04 1.69 -12.88
N PHE A 162 -7.21 2.63 -11.96
CA PHE A 162 -7.71 3.96 -12.25
C PHE A 162 -6.81 4.72 -13.23
N LEU A 163 -5.49 4.72 -13.01
CA LEU A 163 -4.53 5.34 -13.91
C LEU A 163 -4.60 4.70 -15.29
N LYS A 164 -4.61 3.37 -15.38
CA LYS A 164 -4.75 2.63 -16.64
C LYS A 164 -6.06 2.95 -17.38
N ALA A 165 -7.16 3.08 -16.65
CA ALA A 165 -8.47 3.37 -17.23
C ALA A 165 -8.60 4.83 -17.68
N THR A 166 -7.88 5.76 -17.06
CA THR A 166 -8.01 7.21 -17.33
C THR A 166 -6.86 7.78 -18.16
N ASN A 167 -5.73 7.08 -18.22
CA ASN A 167 -4.47 7.57 -18.77
C ASN A 167 -4.05 8.93 -18.18
N LEU A 168 -4.44 9.21 -16.93
CA LEU A 168 -4.31 10.53 -16.31
C LEU A 168 -2.84 10.97 -16.17
N ASP A 169 -1.95 10.01 -15.92
CA ASP A 169 -0.50 10.19 -15.83
C ASP A 169 0.11 10.71 -17.14
N THR A 170 -0.46 10.30 -18.28
CA THR A 170 -0.05 10.80 -19.60
C THR A 170 -0.78 12.09 -19.97
N LEU A 171 -2.09 12.19 -19.71
CA LEU A 171 -2.92 13.33 -20.09
C LEU A 171 -2.59 14.60 -19.30
N VAL A 172 -2.28 14.45 -18.01
CA VAL A 172 -1.92 15.55 -17.11
C VAL A 172 -0.60 15.19 -16.43
N PRO A 173 0.55 15.43 -17.08
CA PRO A 173 1.85 15.18 -16.49
C PRO A 173 2.01 15.94 -15.17
N ASN A 174 2.60 15.30 -14.17
CA ASN A 174 2.80 15.84 -12.82
C ASN A 174 1.49 16.16 -12.06
N HIS A 175 0.38 15.48 -12.39
CA HIS A 175 -0.82 15.57 -11.57
C HIS A 175 -0.50 15.17 -10.11
N HIS A 176 -1.14 15.86 -9.15
CA HIS A 176 -1.06 15.49 -7.75
C HIS A 176 -1.53 14.03 -7.54
N PRO A 177 -0.82 13.22 -6.74
CA PRO A 177 -1.21 11.84 -6.46
C PRO A 177 -2.57 11.77 -5.77
N ILE A 178 -3.52 11.05 -6.37
CA ILE A 178 -4.86 10.87 -5.82
C ILE A 178 -4.83 9.64 -4.93
N ARG A 179 -4.63 9.82 -3.62
CA ARG A 179 -4.49 8.71 -2.65
C ARG A 179 -5.72 8.60 -1.76
N PHE A 180 -6.36 7.44 -1.69
CA PHE A 180 -7.47 7.21 -0.75
C PHE A 180 -7.03 6.47 0.51
N THR A 181 -7.80 6.59 1.58
CA THR A 181 -7.57 5.81 2.81
C THR A 181 -8.53 4.64 2.98
N THR A 182 -9.43 4.42 2.02
CA THR A 182 -10.38 3.29 2.02
C THR A 182 -10.50 2.68 0.64
N PRO A 183 -10.63 1.34 0.51
CA PRO A 183 -10.93 0.68 -0.76
C PRO A 183 -12.28 1.11 -1.37
N GLY A 184 -12.44 0.85 -2.66
CA GLY A 184 -13.65 1.05 -3.46
C GLY A 184 -13.88 2.49 -3.92
N ARG A 185 -12.92 3.40 -3.72
CA ARG A 185 -13.12 4.85 -3.96
C ARG A 185 -12.79 5.29 -5.37
N TYR A 186 -11.90 4.59 -6.06
CA TYR A 186 -11.54 4.93 -7.43
C TYR A 186 -12.68 4.68 -8.43
N GLU A 187 -13.54 3.69 -8.20
CA GLU A 187 -14.75 3.51 -9.03
C GLU A 187 -15.68 4.72 -8.94
N LYS A 188 -15.77 5.36 -7.76
CA LYS A 188 -16.54 6.61 -7.60
C LYS A 188 -15.95 7.76 -8.41
N LEU A 189 -14.62 7.82 -8.55
CA LEU A 189 -13.99 8.80 -9.44
C LEU A 189 -14.31 8.51 -10.91
N LEU A 190 -14.29 7.24 -11.33
CA LEU A 190 -14.70 6.86 -12.69
C LEU A 190 -16.16 7.23 -12.95
N GLU A 191 -17.07 6.99 -12.01
CA GLU A 191 -18.45 7.47 -12.08
C GLU A 191 -18.52 9.00 -12.24
N HIS A 192 -17.78 9.78 -11.44
CA HIS A 192 -17.74 11.24 -11.56
C HIS A 192 -17.25 11.71 -12.94
N ILE A 193 -16.23 11.05 -13.51
CA ILE A 193 -15.71 11.37 -14.84
C ILE A 193 -16.75 11.04 -15.92
N ARG A 194 -17.42 9.89 -15.85
CA ARG A 194 -18.52 9.51 -16.76
C ARG A 194 -19.68 10.53 -16.69
N THR A 195 -20.11 10.89 -15.49
CA THR A 195 -21.14 11.92 -15.29
C THR A 195 -20.68 13.27 -15.85
N ARG A 196 -19.42 13.63 -15.67
CA ARG A 196 -18.85 14.86 -16.23
C ARG A 196 -18.86 14.84 -17.75
N GLN A 197 -18.46 13.75 -18.39
CA GLN A 197 -18.50 13.58 -19.85
C GLN A 197 -19.92 13.82 -20.37
N TYR A 198 -20.92 13.16 -19.78
CA TYR A 198 -22.32 13.30 -20.15
C TYR A 198 -22.82 14.76 -20.10
N PHE A 199 -22.44 15.51 -19.06
CA PHE A 199 -22.85 16.91 -18.95
C PHE A 199 -22.05 17.86 -19.85
N LEU A 200 -20.77 17.57 -20.12
CA LEU A 200 -19.97 18.35 -21.07
C LEU A 200 -20.54 18.24 -22.49
N ASP A 201 -20.97 17.04 -22.90
CA ASP A 201 -21.60 16.80 -24.20
C ASP A 201 -22.87 17.62 -24.43
N ARG A 202 -23.63 17.88 -23.36
CA ARG A 202 -24.94 18.52 -23.42
C ARG A 202 -24.89 20.03 -23.28
N LYS A 203 -23.71 20.62 -23.18
CA LYS A 203 -23.63 22.08 -23.05
C LYS A 203 -24.05 22.77 -24.36
N PRO A 204 -24.79 23.90 -24.28
CA PRO A 204 -25.25 24.61 -25.48
C PRO A 204 -24.14 25.07 -26.42
N ASP A 205 -22.97 25.40 -25.87
CA ASP A 205 -21.77 25.82 -26.61
C ASP A 205 -21.11 24.70 -27.43
N ARG A 206 -21.49 23.43 -27.20
CA ARG A 206 -21.02 22.26 -27.97
C ARG A 206 -22.03 21.72 -28.97
N ALA A 207 -23.16 22.39 -29.17
CA ALA A 207 -24.16 21.94 -30.14
C ALA A 207 -23.57 21.78 -31.54
N GLY A 208 -23.63 20.56 -32.10
CA GLY A 208 -23.09 20.23 -33.43
C GLY A 208 -21.62 19.80 -33.47
N LEU A 209 -20.92 19.77 -32.33
CA LEU A 209 -19.57 19.24 -32.24
C LEU A 209 -19.57 17.71 -32.02
N PRO A 210 -18.44 17.01 -32.29
CA PRO A 210 -18.28 15.62 -31.91
C PRO A 210 -18.47 15.40 -30.40
N PRO A 211 -18.91 14.19 -29.98
CA PRO A 211 -18.97 13.80 -28.58
C PRO A 211 -17.62 13.99 -27.90
N VAL A 212 -17.67 14.45 -26.65
CA VAL A 212 -16.56 14.64 -25.75
C VAL A 212 -15.88 13.29 -25.55
N THR A 213 -14.58 13.24 -25.82
CA THR A 213 -13.83 12.00 -25.64
C THR A 213 -13.66 11.69 -24.15
N TRP A 214 -13.30 10.44 -23.85
CA TRP A 214 -13.02 10.05 -22.48
C TRP A 214 -11.87 10.87 -21.89
N GLU A 215 -10.82 11.10 -22.68
CA GLU A 215 -9.64 11.89 -22.30
C GLU A 215 -9.99 13.35 -22.02
N GLU A 216 -10.82 13.98 -22.86
CA GLU A 216 -11.33 15.34 -22.62
C GLU A 216 -12.13 15.42 -21.32
N ALA A 217 -12.92 14.38 -21.01
CA ALA A 217 -13.68 14.30 -19.77
C ALA A 217 -12.77 14.11 -18.55
N VAL A 218 -11.76 13.24 -18.63
CA VAL A 218 -10.75 13.03 -17.58
C VAL A 218 -10.01 14.33 -17.28
N GLU A 219 -9.50 15.01 -18.30
CA GLU A 219 -8.76 16.26 -18.12
C GLU A 219 -9.67 17.35 -17.54
N SER A 220 -10.90 17.50 -18.06
CA SER A 220 -11.85 18.46 -17.49
C SER A 220 -12.21 18.12 -16.05
N TRP A 221 -12.40 16.84 -15.70
CA TRP A 221 -12.70 16.42 -14.35
C TRP A 221 -11.55 16.78 -13.41
N TYR A 222 -10.32 16.42 -13.78
CA TYR A 222 -9.16 16.67 -12.95
C TYR A 222 -8.95 18.18 -12.74
N ARG A 223 -8.81 18.96 -13.82
CA ARG A 223 -8.46 20.39 -13.73
C ARG A 223 -9.58 21.26 -13.20
N ARG A 224 -10.84 21.00 -13.59
CA ARG A 224 -11.96 21.92 -13.31
C ARG A 224 -12.81 21.50 -12.13
N LEU A 225 -12.69 20.27 -11.63
CA LEU A 225 -13.47 19.78 -10.51
C LEU A 225 -12.58 19.31 -9.36
N TYR A 226 -11.69 18.34 -9.60
CA TYR A 226 -10.82 17.80 -8.54
C TYR A 226 -9.90 18.89 -7.98
N CYS A 227 -9.07 19.52 -8.82
CA CYS A 227 -8.16 20.58 -8.39
C CYS A 227 -8.88 21.73 -7.68
N ARG A 228 -10.05 22.17 -8.17
CA ARG A 228 -10.81 23.26 -7.53
C ARG A 228 -11.26 22.95 -6.10
N ILE A 229 -11.67 21.70 -5.86
CA ILE A 229 -12.08 21.28 -4.51
C ILE A 229 -10.84 21.11 -3.63
N VAL A 230 -9.75 20.56 -4.16
CA VAL A 230 -8.49 20.43 -3.42
C VAL A 230 -7.89 21.81 -3.06
N GLU A 231 -7.90 22.75 -3.98
CA GLU A 231 -7.52 24.16 -3.74
C GLU A 231 -8.36 24.75 -2.59
N ASN A 232 -9.67 24.52 -2.58
CA ASN A 232 -10.54 24.98 -1.49
C ASN A 232 -10.28 24.27 -0.15
N ILE A 233 -9.95 22.97 -0.18
CA ILE A 233 -9.55 22.20 1.01
C ILE A 233 -8.32 22.84 1.66
N ASP A 234 -7.35 23.25 0.84
CA ASP A 234 -6.11 23.88 1.28
C ASP A 234 -6.34 25.32 1.76
N LEU A 235 -7.02 26.14 0.95
CA LEU A 235 -7.34 27.54 1.27
C LEU A 235 -8.07 27.69 2.61
N HIS A 236 -8.94 26.73 2.94
CA HIS A 236 -9.76 26.77 4.16
C HIS A 236 -9.21 25.92 5.31
N ASP A 237 -8.00 25.37 5.18
CA ASP A 237 -7.36 24.46 6.15
C ASP A 237 -8.35 23.42 6.67
N VAL A 238 -8.96 22.69 5.73
CA VAL A 238 -9.93 21.64 6.05
C VAL A 238 -9.18 20.42 6.59
N MET A 239 -8.01 20.11 6.02
CA MET A 239 -7.19 18.95 6.38
C MET A 239 -6.85 18.87 7.87
N SER A 240 -6.59 20.01 8.54
CA SER A 240 -6.27 20.04 9.97
C SER A 240 -7.36 19.42 10.85
N ARG A 241 -8.61 19.42 10.38
CA ARG A 241 -9.78 18.87 11.10
C ARG A 241 -10.02 17.38 10.86
N PHE A 242 -9.39 16.77 9.86
CA PHE A 242 -9.59 15.37 9.47
C PHE A 242 -8.27 14.56 9.48
N PRO A 243 -7.64 14.35 10.65
CA PRO A 243 -6.36 13.68 10.73
C PRO A 243 -6.43 12.23 10.24
N GLY A 244 -5.46 11.84 9.41
CA GLY A 244 -5.39 10.50 8.80
C GLY A 244 -6.30 10.31 7.60
N ARG A 245 -6.86 11.38 7.05
CA ARG A 245 -7.53 11.42 5.74
C ARG A 245 -6.66 12.14 4.72
N THR A 246 -7.03 11.99 3.45
CA THR A 246 -6.38 12.66 2.32
C THR A 246 -7.33 13.65 1.66
N GLU A 247 -6.79 14.54 0.83
CA GLU A 247 -7.57 15.43 -0.03
C GLU A 247 -8.55 14.66 -0.93
N ALA A 248 -8.14 13.49 -1.44
CA ALA A 248 -9.03 12.65 -2.24
C ALA A 248 -10.23 12.12 -1.43
N ASP A 249 -10.01 11.69 -0.18
CA ASP A 249 -11.12 11.29 0.70
C ASP A 249 -12.10 12.45 0.90
N LEU A 250 -11.57 13.65 1.20
CA LEU A 250 -12.38 14.84 1.42
C LEU A 250 -13.09 15.30 0.15
N TYR A 251 -12.44 15.19 -1.01
CA TYR A 251 -13.04 15.50 -2.31
C TYR A 251 -14.34 14.73 -2.51
N LEU A 252 -14.33 13.40 -2.31
CA LEU A 252 -15.54 12.60 -2.46
C LEU A 252 -16.63 13.03 -1.47
N TRP A 253 -16.27 13.26 -0.21
CA TRP A 253 -17.24 13.66 0.80
C TRP A 253 -17.83 15.05 0.55
N ILE A 254 -17.03 16.01 0.09
CA ILE A 254 -17.49 17.35 -0.26
C ILE A 254 -18.37 17.31 -1.52
N MET A 255 -18.04 16.45 -2.50
CA MET A 255 -18.89 16.26 -3.68
C MET A 255 -20.25 15.66 -3.32
N ASP A 256 -20.29 14.63 -2.47
CA ASP A 256 -21.54 14.06 -1.94
C ASP A 256 -22.34 15.14 -1.18
N HIS A 257 -21.66 15.91 -0.33
CA HIS A 257 -22.29 16.99 0.44
C HIS A 257 -22.86 18.10 -0.45
N ARG A 258 -22.11 18.53 -1.47
CA ARG A 258 -22.56 19.51 -2.47
C ARG A 258 -23.81 19.05 -3.21
N TYR A 259 -23.88 17.76 -3.55
CA TYR A 259 -25.09 17.19 -4.14
C TYR A 259 -26.29 17.36 -3.20
N PHE A 260 -26.16 17.02 -1.91
CA PHE A 260 -27.22 17.23 -0.92
C PHE A 260 -27.62 18.70 -0.74
N LEU A 261 -26.65 19.62 -0.69
CA LEU A 261 -26.93 21.07 -0.61
C LEU A 261 -27.66 21.58 -1.86
N THR A 262 -27.27 21.09 -3.03
CA THR A 262 -27.93 21.43 -4.30
C THR A 262 -29.39 20.98 -4.30
N GLN A 263 -29.67 19.77 -3.81
CA GLN A 263 -31.05 19.28 -3.66
C GLN A 263 -31.85 20.12 -2.66
N LYS A 264 -31.23 20.54 -1.55
CA LYS A 264 -31.87 21.32 -0.49
C LYS A 264 -32.21 22.75 -0.94
N TYR A 265 -31.30 23.42 -1.62
CA TYR A 265 -31.45 24.83 -2.00
C TYR A 265 -31.95 25.05 -3.44
N GLY A 266 -32.11 23.97 -4.22
CA GLY A 266 -32.62 24.00 -5.58
C GLY A 266 -31.66 24.60 -6.62
N HIS A 267 -30.43 24.90 -6.23
CA HIS A 267 -29.37 25.41 -7.11
C HIS A 267 -28.01 24.94 -6.62
N ASP A 268 -27.03 24.92 -7.53
CA ASP A 268 -25.66 24.52 -7.21
C ASP A 268 -24.97 25.61 -6.38
N VAL A 269 -24.66 25.28 -5.11
CA VAL A 269 -23.97 26.17 -4.15
C VAL A 269 -22.51 26.43 -4.52
N GLY A 270 -21.95 25.68 -5.48
CA GLY A 270 -20.56 25.80 -5.88
C GLY A 270 -19.58 25.07 -4.96
N SER A 271 -18.32 25.03 -5.37
CA SER A 271 -17.27 24.24 -4.71
C SER A 271 -16.80 24.83 -3.38
N GLU A 272 -16.76 26.16 -3.26
CA GLU A 272 -16.26 26.83 -2.05
C GLU A 272 -17.26 26.74 -0.90
N GLU A 273 -18.52 27.12 -1.14
CA GLU A 273 -19.58 27.03 -0.13
C GLU A 273 -19.77 25.61 0.38
N ALA A 274 -19.80 24.62 -0.53
CA ALA A 274 -19.89 23.21 -0.13
C ALA A 274 -18.71 22.76 0.74
N THR A 275 -17.50 23.25 0.45
CA THR A 275 -16.29 22.93 1.24
C THR A 275 -16.36 23.54 2.64
N MET A 276 -16.75 24.81 2.73
CA MET A 276 -16.88 25.52 4.00
C MET A 276 -17.99 24.93 4.87
N ASP A 277 -19.15 24.64 4.29
CA ASP A 277 -20.29 24.04 4.99
C ASP A 277 -19.96 22.61 5.46
N PHE A 278 -19.30 21.81 4.61
CA PHE A 278 -18.81 20.47 4.99
C PHE A 278 -17.85 20.55 6.19
N ARG A 279 -16.89 21.49 6.15
CA ARG A 279 -15.96 21.74 7.26
C ARG A 279 -16.70 22.10 8.54
N ALA A 280 -17.77 22.90 8.47
CA ALA A 280 -18.54 23.31 9.63
C ALA A 280 -19.35 22.14 10.23
N GLN A 281 -20.03 21.35 9.40
CA GLN A 281 -21.00 20.35 9.84
C GLN A 281 -20.40 18.96 10.12
N HIS A 282 -19.34 18.56 9.41
CA HIS A 282 -18.82 17.18 9.45
C HIS A 282 -17.48 17.01 10.18
N SER A 283 -16.93 18.08 10.75
CA SER A 283 -15.69 17.99 11.53
C SER A 283 -15.87 17.12 12.78
N PRO A 284 -15.02 16.08 13.00
CA PRO A 284 -15.06 15.30 14.23
C PRO A 284 -14.90 16.17 15.48
N PRO A 285 -15.36 15.79 16.67
CA PRO A 285 -15.07 16.52 17.91
C PRO A 285 -13.55 16.63 18.19
N LEU A 286 -13.10 17.71 18.83
CA LEU A 286 -11.68 17.99 19.08
C LEU A 286 -10.94 16.83 19.77
N TYR A 287 -11.55 16.19 20.77
CA TYR A 287 -10.93 15.05 21.48
C TYR A 287 -10.66 13.85 20.55
N LYS A 288 -11.54 13.59 19.57
CA LYS A 288 -11.33 12.52 18.58
C LYS A 288 -10.17 12.88 17.64
N ARG A 289 -10.04 14.15 17.27
CA ARG A 289 -8.94 14.63 16.41
C ARG A 289 -7.58 14.46 17.11
N LEU A 290 -7.48 14.90 18.37
CA LEU A 290 -6.26 14.76 19.16
C LEU A 290 -5.88 13.29 19.34
N GLY A 291 -6.85 12.43 19.69
CA GLY A 291 -6.61 10.98 19.81
C GLY A 291 -6.15 10.33 18.50
N GLN A 292 -6.74 10.73 17.37
CA GLN A 292 -6.32 10.25 16.04
C GLN A 292 -4.91 10.72 15.68
N ARG A 293 -4.57 12.00 15.91
CA ARG A 293 -3.22 12.53 15.71
C ARG A 293 -2.19 11.79 16.55
N MET A 294 -2.44 11.62 17.85
CA MET A 294 -1.55 10.86 18.73
C MET A 294 -1.33 9.43 18.22
N LYS A 295 -2.40 8.76 17.77
CA LYS A 295 -2.30 7.40 17.22
C LYS A 295 -1.49 7.35 15.92
N LEU A 296 -1.55 8.39 15.10
CA LEU A 296 -0.79 8.48 13.84
C LEU A 296 0.69 8.79 14.09
N VAL A 297 0.99 9.67 15.05
CA VAL A 297 2.36 9.95 15.52
C VAL A 297 3.01 8.69 16.09
N LEU A 298 2.31 7.95 16.96
CA LEU A 298 2.79 6.68 17.53
C LEU A 298 3.05 5.60 16.47
N ARG A 299 2.41 5.71 15.30
CA ARG A 299 2.59 4.80 14.16
C ARG A 299 3.58 5.33 13.11
N GLY A 300 4.23 6.47 13.37
CA GLY A 300 5.15 7.11 12.43
C GLY A 300 4.50 7.64 11.15
N LYS A 301 3.16 7.76 11.10
CA LYS A 301 2.43 8.18 9.89
C LYS A 301 2.32 9.70 9.74
N ILE A 302 2.58 10.46 10.79
CA ILE A 302 2.56 11.94 10.80
C ILE A 302 3.67 12.44 11.73
N ASN A 303 4.33 13.54 11.35
CA ASN A 303 5.35 14.21 12.16
C ASN A 303 4.67 14.98 13.32
N PRO A 304 5.18 14.92 14.58
CA PRO A 304 4.52 15.54 15.73
C PRO A 304 4.46 17.08 15.71
N ALA A 305 5.13 17.72 14.75
CA ALA A 305 5.18 19.18 14.60
C ALA A 305 4.11 19.79 13.67
N MET A 306 3.14 19.00 13.19
CA MET A 306 1.96 19.44 12.40
C MET A 306 0.64 19.23 13.16
#